data_AF-A0A1B6LFE4-F1
#
_entry.id   AF-A0A1B6LFE4-F1
#
_cell.length_a   1.000
_cell.length_b   1.000
_cell.length_c   1.000
_cell.angle_alpha   90.00
_cell.angle_beta   90.00
_cell.angle_gamma   90.00
#
_symmetry.space_group_name_H-M   'P 1'
#
loop_
_entity.id
_entity.type
_entity.pdbx_description
1 polymer ?
#
loop_
_entity_poly.entity_id
_entity_poly.type
_entity_poly.pdbx_seq_one_letter_code
_entity_poly.pdbx_strand_id
1 'polypeptide(L)'
;MVSLEIYLSRPYPLPQLNLVALPGFSDDNPVNAWGLQLFKESDLMNGNTFWLSHRLAKAAAMQWLNHLTTPTSNSCVTSGLANFLATTVAKQLEQQNIYHWHLTGLHSLYLEYGKPKSTYMNYNQKEALCSSKVQIFLSMLDQVLTSHTFKTGIQNFLSKKEFKMYEDKELWIALSDQAHQDETLAKTVTVGEIAQSWLDRDRLPLLTVTRNYNKDTVVVLQEPFINHLESRWTPAKVVKKPSPPDQFWWLPLVVLKEPDSEESLGNISSVPTTWLKPDLHELTLEHYTDDHKYIVINPGSIGPFLVNYDEENWRLLSNKVSTLPDGVRTQLLHDALTLALSGQLPTTTALNLTVFLRREQSAVVWKTFYPLADRLRKQFQGTAAAKPLDAYIQALVTPVLEALGEETDKSPIWRTDFRTKTRHLLCEAGHPACVEHAQTHYARWVSSPTPDSGMPLAGSLLCSVFSHGTAEEWEFGMQRLLHFPANRSAIDRTFLLKTLAGCSRDPDQYQRILNITLLGDITNETFSEADKFATLTAMSGDVTGCTALFNFLSEN
;
A
#
# COMPACT_ATOMS: atom_id res chain seq x y z
N MET A 1 20.35 -15.87 0.73
CA MET A 1 21.82 -15.77 0.95
C MET A 1 22.57 -15.65 -0.37
N VAL A 2 22.63 -16.70 -1.19
CA VAL A 2 23.37 -16.69 -2.48
C VAL A 2 23.01 -15.48 -3.36
N SER A 3 21.72 -15.16 -3.53
CA SER A 3 21.30 -13.98 -4.29
C SER A 3 21.88 -12.66 -3.74
N LEU A 4 22.01 -12.51 -2.42
CA LEU A 4 22.60 -11.32 -1.80
C LEU A 4 24.11 -11.28 -2.02
N GLU A 5 24.81 -12.41 -1.89
CA GLU A 5 26.26 -12.49 -2.13
C GLU A 5 26.61 -12.08 -3.56
N ILE A 6 25.84 -12.58 -4.54
CA ILE A 6 25.98 -12.23 -5.97
C ILE A 6 25.59 -10.76 -6.20
N TYR A 7 24.54 -10.27 -5.55
CA TYR A 7 24.12 -8.88 -5.72
C TYR A 7 25.15 -7.90 -5.15
N LEU A 8 25.72 -8.20 -3.98
CA LEU A 8 26.66 -7.34 -3.26
C LEU A 8 28.12 -7.59 -3.65
N SER A 9 28.41 -8.58 -4.51
CA SER A 9 29.77 -9.02 -4.84
C SER A 9 30.63 -9.26 -3.59
N ARG A 10 30.02 -9.79 -2.53
CA ARG A 10 30.67 -10.03 -1.24
C ARG A 10 30.14 -11.30 -0.58
N PRO A 11 30.99 -12.31 -0.32
CA PRO A 11 30.56 -13.52 0.35
C PRO A 11 30.14 -13.21 1.79
N TYR A 12 29.26 -14.04 2.33
CA TYR A 12 28.93 -13.96 3.74
C TYR A 12 30.17 -14.34 4.59
N PRO A 13 30.58 -13.50 5.58
CA PRO A 13 31.88 -13.64 6.23
C PRO A 13 31.95 -14.73 7.32
N LEU A 14 30.81 -15.23 7.80
CA LEU A 14 30.76 -16.26 8.85
C LEU A 14 30.49 -17.64 8.25
N PRO A 15 30.87 -18.74 8.94
CA PRO A 15 30.66 -20.10 8.41
C PRO A 15 29.19 -20.49 8.24
N GLN A 16 28.30 -19.92 9.06
CA GLN A 16 26.87 -20.23 9.05
C GLN A 16 26.03 -19.05 9.53
N LEU A 17 24.76 -19.03 9.11
CA LEU A 17 23.73 -18.13 9.59
C LEU A 17 22.60 -18.98 10.19
N ASN A 18 22.39 -18.88 11.50
CA ASN A 18 21.36 -19.62 12.21
C ASN A 18 20.07 -18.80 12.28
N LEU A 19 18.94 -19.41 11.90
CA LEU A 19 17.62 -18.82 12.02
C LEU A 19 16.84 -19.60 13.08
N VAL A 20 16.35 -18.91 14.10
CA VAL A 20 15.65 -19.52 15.24
C VAL A 20 14.27 -18.90 15.37
N ALA A 21 13.23 -19.72 15.33
CA ALA A 21 11.90 -19.32 15.78
C ALA A 21 11.85 -19.42 17.30
N LEU A 22 11.55 -18.31 17.98
CA LEU A 22 11.45 -18.25 19.43
C LEU A 22 9.97 -18.34 19.87
N PRO A 23 9.61 -19.37 20.68
CA PRO A 23 8.26 -19.46 21.26
C PRO A 23 7.95 -18.24 22.12
N GLY A 24 6.78 -17.63 21.92
CA GLY A 24 6.34 -16.47 22.70
C GLY A 24 7.04 -15.14 22.36
N PHE A 25 7.91 -15.10 21.34
CA PHE A 25 8.51 -13.85 20.88
C PHE A 25 7.44 -12.94 20.27
N SER A 26 7.21 -11.78 20.89
CA SER A 26 6.10 -10.88 20.53
C SER A 26 6.52 -9.67 19.71
N ASP A 27 7.82 -9.41 19.57
CA ASP A 27 8.30 -8.25 18.81
C ASP A 27 8.02 -8.41 17.31
N ASP A 28 7.63 -7.30 16.68
CA ASP A 28 7.28 -7.28 15.26
C ASP A 28 8.50 -7.42 14.32
N ASN A 29 9.69 -7.04 14.82
CA ASN A 29 10.93 -7.11 14.06
C ASN A 29 11.81 -8.26 14.54
N PRO A 30 12.45 -9.01 13.62
CA PRO A 30 13.39 -10.03 14.01
C PRO A 30 14.62 -9.42 14.68
N VAL A 31 15.15 -10.10 15.69
CA VAL A 31 16.44 -9.73 16.28
C VAL A 31 17.53 -10.13 15.32
N ASN A 32 18.32 -9.16 14.88
CA ASN A 32 19.40 -9.35 13.92
C ASN A 32 20.75 -9.28 14.65
N ALA A 33 21.29 -10.43 15.03
CA ALA A 33 22.68 -10.57 15.47
C ALA A 33 23.52 -11.18 14.33
N TRP A 34 24.85 -11.00 14.39
CA TRP A 34 25.74 -11.51 13.35
C TRP A 34 25.87 -13.02 13.47
N GLY A 35 25.35 -13.77 12.49
CA GLY A 35 25.31 -15.23 12.52
C GLY A 35 24.12 -15.85 13.27
N LEU A 36 23.25 -15.05 13.88
CA LEU A 36 22.05 -15.52 14.56
C LEU A 36 20.87 -14.56 14.38
N GLN A 37 19.78 -15.07 13.84
CA GLN A 37 18.54 -14.32 13.64
C GLN A 37 17.40 -14.98 14.40
N LEU A 38 16.65 -14.16 15.15
CA LEU A 38 15.53 -14.63 15.97
C LEU A 38 14.23 -14.10 15.37
N PHE A 39 13.29 -15.00 15.11
CA PHE A 39 12.00 -14.71 14.50
C PHE A 39 10.86 -15.14 15.43
N LYS A 40 9.70 -14.52 15.27
CA LYS A 40 8.45 -15.04 15.81
C LYS A 40 8.03 -16.29 15.02
N GLU A 41 7.44 -17.27 15.69
CA GLU A 41 6.99 -18.51 15.03
C GLU A 41 6.06 -18.24 13.84
N SER A 42 5.09 -17.33 14.00
CA SER A 42 4.17 -16.95 12.92
C SER A 42 4.87 -16.40 11.68
N ASP A 43 6.07 -15.81 11.84
CA ASP A 43 6.81 -15.22 10.73
C ASP A 43 7.41 -16.27 9.81
N LEU A 44 7.79 -17.43 10.37
CA LEU A 44 8.33 -18.56 9.62
C LEU A 44 7.26 -19.55 9.16
N MET A 45 6.13 -19.60 9.88
CA MET A 45 5.02 -20.53 9.60
C MET A 45 4.02 -20.00 8.56
N ASN A 46 4.05 -18.71 8.23
CA ASN A 46 3.16 -18.11 7.24
C ASN A 46 3.52 -18.57 5.81
N GLY A 47 2.59 -19.28 5.15
CA GLY A 47 2.74 -19.82 3.79
C GLY A 47 2.75 -18.79 2.65
N ASN A 48 2.87 -17.48 2.93
CA ASN A 48 3.00 -16.49 1.86
C ASN A 48 4.47 -16.37 1.42
N THR A 49 4.79 -17.03 0.31
CA THR A 49 6.17 -17.18 -0.18
C THR A 49 6.87 -15.85 -0.44
N PHE A 50 6.19 -14.83 -0.95
CA PHE A 50 6.82 -13.52 -1.20
C PHE A 50 7.19 -12.81 0.12
N TRP A 51 6.24 -12.70 1.04
CA TRP A 51 6.45 -11.98 2.30
C TRP A 51 7.43 -12.69 3.23
N LEU A 52 7.38 -14.03 3.25
CA LEU A 52 8.38 -14.82 3.95
C LEU A 52 9.76 -14.61 3.35
N SER A 53 9.90 -14.72 2.02
CA SER A 53 11.18 -14.48 1.34
C SER A 53 11.70 -13.07 1.58
N HIS A 54 10.83 -12.07 1.52
CA HIS A 54 11.16 -10.67 1.79
C HIS A 54 11.67 -10.49 3.23
N ARG A 55 10.94 -11.00 4.22
CA ARG A 55 11.32 -10.89 5.64
C ARG A 55 12.67 -11.56 5.92
N LEU A 56 12.86 -12.77 5.41
CA LEU A 56 14.13 -13.50 5.54
C LEU A 56 15.27 -12.80 4.81
N ALA A 57 15.03 -12.31 3.60
CA ALA A 57 16.03 -11.58 2.82
C ALA A 57 16.41 -10.25 3.46
N LYS A 58 15.47 -9.54 4.11
CA LYS A 58 15.72 -8.32 4.85
C LYS A 58 16.63 -8.58 6.04
N ALA A 59 16.30 -9.58 6.86
CA ALA A 59 17.13 -9.97 8.01
C ALA A 59 18.53 -10.39 7.54
N ALA A 60 18.62 -11.20 6.47
CA ALA A 60 19.89 -11.58 5.86
C ALA A 60 20.69 -10.37 5.33
N ALA A 61 20.05 -9.39 4.68
CA ALA A 61 20.72 -8.19 4.19
C ALA A 61 21.37 -7.38 5.34
N MET A 62 20.77 -7.38 6.53
CA MET A 62 21.37 -6.74 7.71
C MET A 62 22.73 -7.34 8.12
N GLN A 63 23.03 -8.57 7.72
CA GLN A 63 24.35 -9.16 7.95
C GLN A 63 25.47 -8.40 7.23
N TRP A 64 25.18 -7.81 6.07
CA TRP A 64 26.09 -6.90 5.40
C TRP A 64 25.93 -5.47 5.93
N LEU A 65 24.70 -4.99 6.04
CA LEU A 65 24.41 -3.57 6.23
C LEU A 65 24.54 -3.02 7.66
N ASN A 66 24.46 -3.89 8.68
CA ASN A 66 24.65 -3.53 10.09
C ASN A 66 25.92 -4.15 10.71
N HIS A 67 26.31 -5.35 10.26
CA HIS A 67 27.42 -6.08 10.88
C HIS A 67 28.73 -5.98 10.10
N LEU A 68 28.72 -6.24 8.78
CA LEU A 68 29.91 -6.07 7.95
C LEU A 68 30.27 -4.59 7.78
N THR A 69 29.28 -3.74 7.54
CA THR A 69 29.38 -2.28 7.60
C THR A 69 28.49 -1.80 8.72
N THR A 70 29.00 -0.99 9.65
CA THR A 70 28.23 -0.57 10.83
C THR A 70 27.78 0.88 10.68
N PRO A 71 26.48 1.19 10.68
CA PRO A 71 26.03 2.58 10.64
C PRO A 71 26.41 3.28 11.96
N THR A 72 26.84 4.54 11.89
CA THR A 72 27.18 5.34 13.08
C THR A 72 25.95 5.75 13.90
N SER A 73 24.78 5.81 13.27
CA SER A 73 23.51 6.17 13.87
C SER A 73 22.40 5.23 13.38
N ASN A 74 21.35 5.06 14.18
CA ASN A 74 20.18 4.32 13.73
C ASN A 74 19.39 5.18 12.73
N SER A 75 19.71 5.07 11.45
CA SER A 75 19.04 5.79 10.36
C SER A 75 18.04 4.88 9.65
N CYS A 76 16.98 5.48 9.10
CA CYS A 76 16.02 4.73 8.29
C CYS A 76 16.60 4.33 6.91
N VAL A 77 17.78 4.87 6.54
CA VAL A 77 18.44 4.59 5.26
C VAL A 77 18.90 3.14 5.20
N THR A 78 19.55 2.65 6.26
CA THR A 78 20.03 1.26 6.32
C THR A 78 18.87 0.27 6.24
N SER A 79 17.79 0.51 6.98
CA SER A 79 16.56 -0.30 6.93
C SER A 79 15.86 -0.22 5.58
N GLY A 80 15.84 0.95 4.94
CA GLY A 80 15.32 1.12 3.59
C GLY A 80 16.13 0.40 2.52
N LEU A 81 17.46 0.43 2.62
CA LEU A 81 18.37 -0.33 1.73
C LEU A 81 18.19 -1.84 1.93
N ALA A 82 18.04 -2.30 3.17
CA ALA A 82 17.71 -3.70 3.45
C ALA A 82 16.36 -4.11 2.85
N ASN A 83 15.33 -3.26 2.97
CA ASN A 83 14.03 -3.48 2.35
C ASN A 83 14.12 -3.56 0.81
N PHE A 84 14.93 -2.69 0.19
CA PHE A 84 15.18 -2.70 -1.26
C PHE A 84 15.82 -4.02 -1.70
N LEU A 85 16.93 -4.41 -1.06
CA LEU A 85 17.62 -5.68 -1.35
C LEU A 85 16.69 -6.88 -1.14
N ALA A 86 15.89 -6.85 -0.07
CA ALA A 86 14.91 -7.88 0.23
C ALA A 86 13.84 -8.02 -0.87
N THR A 87 13.36 -6.91 -1.43
CA THR A 87 12.43 -6.92 -2.56
C THR A 87 13.08 -7.47 -3.81
N THR A 88 14.33 -7.11 -4.10
CA THR A 88 15.08 -7.66 -5.25
C THR A 88 15.24 -9.17 -5.13
N VAL A 89 15.60 -9.68 -3.94
CA VAL A 89 15.72 -11.12 -3.69
C VAL A 89 14.37 -11.82 -3.75
N ALA A 90 13.34 -11.26 -3.10
CA ALA A 90 12.00 -11.85 -3.10
C ALA A 90 11.44 -11.97 -4.52
N LYS A 91 11.64 -10.96 -5.38
CA LYS A 91 11.25 -11.01 -6.79
C LYS A 91 11.99 -12.09 -7.57
N GLN A 92 13.29 -12.27 -7.34
CA GLN A 92 14.08 -13.33 -7.99
C GLN A 92 13.62 -14.74 -7.61
N LEU A 93 13.19 -14.92 -6.37
CA LEU A 93 12.67 -16.19 -5.86
C LEU A 93 11.20 -16.42 -6.24
N GLU A 94 10.47 -15.36 -6.58
CA GLU A 94 9.10 -15.44 -7.05
C GLU A 94 9.05 -15.89 -8.51
N GLN A 95 8.67 -17.15 -8.73
CA GLN A 95 8.60 -17.77 -10.06
C GLN A 95 7.65 -17.07 -11.06
N GLN A 96 6.75 -16.21 -10.58
CA GLN A 96 5.66 -15.66 -11.39
C GLN A 96 5.68 -14.11 -11.49
N ASN A 97 6.57 -13.44 -10.74
CA ASN A 97 6.73 -11.97 -10.72
C ASN A 97 5.41 -11.18 -10.59
N ILE A 98 4.46 -11.68 -9.79
CA ILE A 98 3.11 -11.11 -9.66
C ILE A 98 3.08 -10.06 -8.54
N TYR A 99 4.08 -10.03 -7.65
CA TYR A 99 4.16 -9.03 -6.59
C TYR A 99 4.98 -7.79 -7.00
N HIS A 100 4.29 -6.83 -7.61
CA HIS A 100 4.80 -5.45 -7.71
C HIS A 100 4.57 -4.69 -6.40
N TRP A 101 5.41 -4.96 -5.39
CA TRP A 101 5.36 -4.30 -4.08
C TRP A 101 5.34 -2.76 -4.18
N HIS A 102 6.07 -2.18 -5.14
CA HIS A 102 6.22 -0.73 -5.24
C HIS A 102 4.86 -0.01 -5.28
N LEU A 103 3.89 -0.49 -6.05
CA LEU A 103 2.61 0.20 -6.22
C LEU A 103 1.63 -0.06 -5.06
N THR A 104 1.59 -1.28 -4.51
CA THR A 104 0.78 -1.56 -3.30
C THR A 104 1.32 -0.82 -2.08
N GLY A 105 2.64 -0.68 -1.95
CA GLY A 105 3.29 0.07 -0.88
C GLY A 105 3.13 1.59 -1.04
N LEU A 106 3.17 2.11 -2.28
CA LEU A 106 2.99 3.53 -2.57
C LEU A 106 1.66 4.05 -2.06
N HIS A 107 0.57 3.31 -2.26
CA HIS A 107 -0.75 3.70 -1.78
C HIS A 107 -0.72 4.05 -0.27
N SER A 108 -0.25 3.11 0.56
CA SER A 108 -0.17 3.30 2.02
C SER A 108 0.70 4.50 2.42
N LEU A 109 1.79 4.76 1.67
CA LEU A 109 2.63 5.92 1.91
C LEU A 109 1.90 7.23 1.59
N TYR A 110 1.16 7.30 0.48
CA TYR A 110 0.32 8.45 0.16
C TYR A 110 -0.75 8.71 1.21
N LEU A 111 -1.30 7.65 1.81
CA LEU A 111 -2.28 7.81 2.89
C LEU A 111 -1.68 8.49 4.11
N GLU A 112 -0.51 8.07 4.55
CA GLU A 112 0.11 8.61 5.76
C GLU A 112 0.81 9.97 5.52
N TYR A 113 1.54 10.10 4.41
CA TYR A 113 2.22 11.34 4.05
C TYR A 113 1.23 12.42 3.58
N GLY A 114 0.12 12.03 2.96
CA GLY A 114 -0.95 12.94 2.53
C GLY A 114 -1.80 13.51 3.65
N LYS A 115 -1.79 12.93 4.86
CA LYS A 115 -2.55 13.46 5.99
C LYS A 115 -2.15 14.91 6.28
N PRO A 116 -3.11 15.83 6.49
CA PRO A 116 -2.81 17.21 6.85
C PRO A 116 -2.22 17.33 8.27
N LYS A 117 -2.48 16.33 9.12
CA LYS A 117 -2.04 16.26 10.52
C LYS A 117 -1.00 15.15 10.71
N SER A 118 -0.12 15.31 11.70
CA SER A 118 0.74 14.23 12.15
C SER A 118 -0.03 13.35 13.15
N THR A 119 -0.21 12.07 12.83
CA THR A 119 -0.76 11.09 13.77
C THR A 119 0.26 10.82 14.89
N TYR A 120 -0.19 10.48 16.10
CA TYR A 120 0.68 9.98 17.16
C TYR A 120 1.25 8.61 16.75
N MET A 121 2.34 8.62 15.99
CA MET A 121 3.12 7.43 15.67
C MET A 121 4.21 7.24 16.73
N ASN A 122 4.34 6.00 17.21
CA ASN A 122 5.48 5.62 18.04
C ASN A 122 6.78 5.63 17.23
N TYR A 123 7.93 5.48 17.89
CA TYR A 123 9.23 5.52 17.24
C TYR A 123 9.35 4.46 16.13
N ASN A 124 8.98 3.21 16.41
CA ASN A 124 9.06 2.09 15.47
C ASN A 124 8.20 2.31 14.22
N GLN A 125 7.01 2.90 14.37
CA GLN A 125 6.12 3.24 13.26
C GLN A 125 6.72 4.34 12.37
N LYS A 126 7.33 5.37 12.97
CA LYS A 126 8.02 6.43 12.22
C LYS A 126 9.22 5.89 11.45
N GLU A 127 10.00 5.03 12.09
CA GLU A 127 11.15 4.37 11.46
C GLU A 127 10.72 3.45 10.30
N ALA A 128 9.66 2.65 10.48
CA ALA A 128 9.12 1.80 9.42
C ALA A 128 8.58 2.61 8.23
N LEU A 129 7.88 3.71 8.50
CA LEU A 129 7.39 4.63 7.47
C LEU A 129 8.54 5.26 6.68
N CYS A 130 9.56 5.77 7.38
CA CYS A 130 10.77 6.35 6.79
C CYS A 130 11.53 5.30 5.95
N SER A 131 11.70 4.09 6.47
CA SER A 131 12.38 2.98 5.77
C SER A 131 11.64 2.57 4.50
N SER A 132 10.30 2.61 4.52
CA SER A 132 9.47 2.32 3.35
C SER A 132 9.60 3.44 2.30
N LYS A 133 9.67 4.71 2.73
CA LYS A 133 9.95 5.86 1.86
C LYS A 133 11.34 5.79 1.24
N VAL A 134 12.37 5.41 2.00
CA VAL A 134 13.72 5.18 1.47
C VAL A 134 13.70 4.06 0.42
N GLN A 135 13.02 2.94 0.70
CA GLN A 135 12.97 1.81 -0.22
C GLN A 135 12.43 2.19 -1.60
N ILE A 136 11.30 2.91 -1.66
CA ILE A 136 10.73 3.39 -2.94
C ILE A 136 11.65 4.40 -3.63
N PHE A 137 12.36 5.24 -2.87
CA PHE A 137 13.32 6.19 -3.39
C PHE A 137 14.54 5.47 -4.02
N LEU A 138 15.09 4.45 -3.34
CA LEU A 138 16.16 3.62 -3.89
C LEU A 138 15.71 2.85 -5.15
N SER A 139 14.44 2.46 -5.20
CA SER A 139 13.85 1.80 -6.38
C SER A 139 13.74 2.74 -7.58
N MET A 140 13.54 4.04 -7.34
CA MET A 140 13.63 5.06 -8.38
C MET A 140 15.07 5.27 -8.85
N LEU A 141 16.02 5.35 -7.92
CA LEU A 141 17.44 5.49 -8.27
C LEU A 141 17.96 4.30 -9.08
N ASP A 142 17.55 3.07 -8.75
CA ASP A 142 17.92 1.87 -9.51
C ASP A 142 17.45 1.95 -10.98
N GLN A 143 16.26 2.49 -11.23
CA GLN A 143 15.73 2.63 -12.59
C GLN A 143 16.34 3.81 -13.34
N VAL A 144 16.52 4.94 -12.66
CA VAL A 144 16.96 6.20 -13.26
C VAL A 144 18.47 6.22 -13.52
N LEU A 145 19.27 5.69 -12.60
CA LEU A 145 20.72 5.56 -12.77
C LEU A 145 21.10 4.32 -13.58
N THR A 146 20.13 3.48 -13.94
CA THR A 146 20.28 2.09 -14.41
C THR A 146 20.71 1.10 -13.32
N SER A 147 20.16 -0.11 -13.37
CA SER A 147 20.43 -1.13 -12.35
C SER A 147 21.91 -1.54 -12.30
N HIS A 148 22.65 -1.39 -13.40
CA HIS A 148 24.09 -1.65 -13.42
C HIS A 148 24.86 -0.64 -12.57
N THR A 149 24.69 0.66 -12.83
CA THR A 149 25.37 1.73 -12.10
C THR A 149 24.97 1.71 -10.63
N PHE A 150 23.68 1.58 -10.34
CA PHE A 150 23.18 1.58 -8.97
C PHE A 150 23.74 0.40 -8.16
N LYS A 151 23.69 -0.82 -8.73
CA LYS A 151 24.28 -2.02 -8.12
C LYS A 151 25.77 -1.85 -7.89
N THR A 152 26.53 -1.42 -8.90
CA THR A 152 27.99 -1.24 -8.79
C THR A 152 28.34 -0.18 -7.73
N GLY A 153 27.55 0.89 -7.62
CA GLY A 153 27.72 1.89 -6.56
C GLY A 153 27.53 1.32 -5.16
N ILE A 154 26.53 0.45 -4.94
CA ILE A 154 26.34 -0.27 -3.66
C ILE A 154 27.54 -1.19 -3.37
N GLN A 155 28.04 -1.90 -4.38
CA GLN A 155 29.22 -2.79 -4.23
C GLN A 155 30.46 -2.00 -3.83
N ASN A 156 30.68 -0.85 -4.47
CA ASN A 156 31.80 0.06 -4.17
C ASN A 156 31.67 0.65 -2.75
N PHE A 157 30.45 1.02 -2.35
CA PHE A 157 30.16 1.46 -0.98
C PHE A 157 30.58 0.39 0.05
N LEU A 158 30.08 -0.85 -0.10
CA LEU A 158 30.40 -1.94 0.81
C LEU A 158 31.90 -2.26 0.81
N SER A 159 32.55 -2.25 -0.36
CA SER A 159 34.00 -2.46 -0.48
C SER A 159 34.82 -1.41 0.29
N LYS A 160 34.39 -0.14 0.30
CA LYS A 160 35.11 0.94 0.99
C LYS A 160 34.89 0.90 2.51
N LYS A 161 33.72 0.41 2.94
CA LYS A 161 33.23 0.43 4.33
C LYS A 161 33.27 -0.92 5.05
N GLU A 162 33.82 -1.94 4.42
CA GLU A 162 33.99 -3.27 5.00
C GLU A 162 34.75 -3.20 6.35
N PHE A 163 34.15 -3.77 7.40
CA PHE A 163 34.59 -3.73 8.80
C PHE A 163 34.80 -2.32 9.38
N LYS A 164 34.10 -1.31 8.85
CA LYS A 164 34.17 0.08 9.28
C LYS A 164 32.80 0.66 9.56
N MET A 165 32.82 1.80 10.25
CA MET A 165 31.64 2.63 10.43
C MET A 165 31.34 3.50 9.20
N TYR A 166 30.07 3.79 8.95
CA TYR A 166 29.62 4.70 7.90
C TYR A 166 28.49 5.61 8.37
N GLU A 167 28.41 6.82 7.82
CA GLU A 167 27.20 7.64 7.85
C GLU A 167 26.46 7.49 6.50
N ASP A 168 25.18 7.88 6.46
CA ASP A 168 24.35 7.74 5.26
C ASP A 168 24.93 8.48 4.04
N LYS A 169 25.65 9.58 4.27
CA LYS A 169 26.28 10.38 3.20
C LYS A 169 27.30 9.58 2.39
N GLU A 170 28.01 8.62 3.00
CA GLU A 170 28.99 7.81 2.27
C GLU A 170 28.34 6.86 1.27
N LEU A 171 27.10 6.41 1.51
CA LEU A 171 26.33 5.68 0.51
C LEU A 171 26.02 6.58 -0.69
N TRP A 172 25.56 7.81 -0.43
CA TRP A 172 25.23 8.78 -1.48
C TRP A 172 26.44 9.20 -2.30
N ILE A 173 27.61 9.36 -1.67
CA ILE A 173 28.88 9.65 -2.36
C ILE A 173 29.25 8.49 -3.28
N ALA A 174 29.21 7.24 -2.80
CA ALA A 174 29.55 6.08 -3.62
C ALA A 174 28.62 5.90 -4.83
N LEU A 175 27.32 6.17 -4.67
CA LEU A 175 26.36 6.17 -5.78
C LEU A 175 26.62 7.32 -6.77
N SER A 176 27.00 8.50 -6.27
CA SER A 176 27.32 9.66 -7.11
C SER A 176 28.59 9.41 -7.94
N ASP A 177 29.66 8.91 -7.31
CA ASP A 177 30.92 8.56 -7.97
C ASP A 177 30.67 7.61 -9.15
N GLN A 178 29.89 6.55 -8.92
CA GLN A 178 29.58 5.56 -9.95
C GLN A 178 28.69 6.14 -11.05
N ALA A 179 27.67 6.94 -10.70
CA ALA A 179 26.79 7.57 -11.67
C ALA A 179 27.50 8.59 -12.57
N HIS A 180 28.49 9.31 -12.04
CA HIS A 180 29.33 10.21 -12.83
C HIS A 180 30.33 9.46 -13.71
N GLN A 181 30.80 8.30 -13.26
CA GLN A 181 31.70 7.44 -14.05
C GLN A 181 30.96 6.80 -15.24
N ASP A 182 29.73 6.34 -15.03
CA ASP A 182 28.90 5.71 -16.07
C ASP A 182 28.10 6.73 -16.90
N GLU A 183 28.25 8.02 -16.61
CA GLU A 183 27.56 9.15 -17.27
C GLU A 183 26.01 9.07 -17.21
N THR A 184 25.47 8.38 -16.20
CA THR A 184 24.01 8.25 -15.97
C THR A 184 23.42 9.41 -15.16
N LEU A 185 24.27 10.22 -14.53
CA LEU A 185 23.91 11.46 -13.86
C LEU A 185 24.84 12.59 -14.30
N ALA A 186 24.28 13.79 -14.49
CA ALA A 186 25.07 14.97 -14.82
C ALA A 186 26.11 15.26 -13.73
N LYS A 187 27.34 15.59 -14.12
CA LYS A 187 28.46 15.84 -13.20
C LYS A 187 28.22 16.99 -12.20
N THR A 188 27.24 17.85 -12.48
CA THR A 188 26.84 18.98 -11.62
C THR A 188 25.83 18.60 -10.54
N VAL A 189 25.26 17.39 -10.57
CA VAL A 189 24.23 16.93 -9.63
C VAL A 189 24.76 15.70 -8.89
N THR A 190 24.51 15.63 -7.60
CA THR A 190 24.88 14.46 -6.78
C THR A 190 23.65 13.69 -6.30
N VAL A 191 23.81 12.39 -6.09
CA VAL A 191 22.76 11.55 -5.47
C VAL A 191 22.45 12.03 -4.06
N GLY A 192 23.42 12.64 -3.36
CA GLY A 192 23.23 13.24 -2.05
C GLY A 192 22.21 14.38 -2.04
N GLU A 193 22.30 15.32 -3.00
CA GLU A 193 21.34 16.43 -3.15
C GLU A 193 19.93 15.92 -3.46
N ILE A 194 19.84 14.92 -4.35
CA ILE A 194 18.57 14.27 -4.69
C ILE A 194 17.99 13.62 -3.41
N ALA A 195 18.78 12.78 -2.73
CA ALA A 195 18.37 12.03 -1.54
C ALA A 195 17.93 12.95 -0.41
N GLN A 196 18.68 14.01 -0.11
CA GLN A 196 18.33 14.98 0.93
C GLN A 196 16.93 15.56 0.70
N SER A 197 16.64 15.89 -0.56
CA SER A 197 15.33 16.38 -0.98
C SER A 197 14.20 15.37 -0.65
N TRP A 198 14.44 14.08 -0.81
CA TRP A 198 13.43 13.05 -0.50
C TRP A 198 13.33 12.76 1.00
N LEU A 199 14.44 12.72 1.73
CA LEU A 199 14.49 12.29 3.12
C LEU A 199 14.04 13.38 4.11
N ASP A 200 14.37 14.65 3.86
CA ASP A 200 14.08 15.74 4.79
C ASP A 200 12.59 16.17 4.79
N ARG A 201 11.85 15.78 3.75
CA ARG A 201 10.45 16.22 3.56
C ARG A 201 9.46 15.24 4.16
N ASP A 202 8.47 15.77 4.85
CA ASP A 202 7.40 15.03 5.52
C ASP A 202 6.16 14.79 4.64
N ARG A 203 6.35 14.89 3.31
CA ARG A 203 5.33 14.66 2.27
C ARG A 203 5.92 13.91 1.06
N LEU A 204 5.03 13.58 0.13
CA LEU A 204 5.36 13.04 -1.19
C LEU A 204 4.90 14.01 -2.29
N PRO A 205 5.50 13.96 -3.48
CA PRO A 205 5.21 14.90 -4.56
C PRO A 205 3.94 14.50 -5.33
N LEU A 206 3.22 15.52 -5.76
CA LEU A 206 2.20 15.47 -6.81
C LEU A 206 2.70 16.33 -7.96
N LEU A 207 2.66 15.79 -9.18
CA LEU A 207 2.96 16.54 -10.40
C LEU A 207 1.66 16.82 -11.16
N THR A 208 1.32 18.09 -11.36
CA THR A 208 0.19 18.52 -12.17
C THR A 208 0.70 18.89 -13.57
N VAL A 209 0.14 18.24 -14.59
CA VAL A 209 0.54 18.36 -15.99
C VAL A 209 -0.57 19.05 -16.75
N THR A 210 -0.28 20.25 -17.27
CA THR A 210 -1.22 21.03 -18.07
C THR A 210 -0.68 21.19 -19.49
N ARG A 211 -1.39 20.64 -20.46
CA ARG A 211 -1.04 20.76 -21.87
C ARG A 211 -1.64 22.02 -22.47
N ASN A 212 -0.82 22.78 -23.19
CA ASN A 212 -1.26 23.83 -24.08
C ASN A 212 -1.28 23.32 -25.51
N TYR A 213 -2.40 22.70 -25.88
CA TYR A 213 -2.67 22.13 -27.20
C TYR A 213 -2.42 23.12 -28.36
N ASN A 214 -2.66 24.43 -28.15
CA ASN A 214 -2.44 25.44 -29.19
C ASN A 214 -0.97 25.85 -29.38
N LYS A 215 -0.14 25.75 -28.34
CA LYS A 215 1.23 26.30 -28.33
C LYS A 215 2.32 25.25 -28.36
N ASP A 216 1.94 23.97 -28.43
CA ASP A 216 2.85 22.84 -28.36
C ASP A 216 3.76 22.80 -27.12
N THR A 217 3.18 23.18 -25.98
CA THR A 217 3.88 23.19 -24.69
C THR A 217 3.14 22.41 -23.62
N VAL A 218 3.91 21.82 -22.70
CA VAL A 218 3.40 21.11 -21.53
C VAL A 218 4.01 21.74 -20.29
N VAL A 219 3.18 22.28 -19.42
CA VAL A 219 3.61 22.84 -18.14
C VAL A 219 3.48 21.75 -17.09
N VAL A 220 4.57 21.46 -16.40
CA VAL A 220 4.59 20.55 -15.25
C VAL A 220 4.83 21.34 -13.98
N LEU A 221 3.95 21.17 -13.00
CA LEU A 221 3.94 21.87 -11.73
C LEU A 221 4.07 20.85 -10.60
N GLN A 222 5.05 20.99 -9.71
CA GLN A 222 5.16 20.12 -8.55
C GLN A 222 4.56 20.73 -7.29
N GLU A 223 3.78 19.96 -6.57
CA GLU A 223 3.17 20.36 -5.31
C GLU A 223 3.30 19.23 -4.28
N PRO A 224 3.32 19.53 -2.97
CA PRO A 224 3.18 18.50 -1.97
C PRO A 224 1.79 17.85 -2.05
N PHE A 225 1.73 16.52 -2.11
CA PHE A 225 0.45 15.81 -2.04
C PHE A 225 -0.21 16.00 -0.67
N ILE A 226 -1.47 16.42 -0.68
CA ILE A 226 -2.30 16.62 0.50
C ILE A 226 -3.67 15.99 0.24
N ASN A 227 -4.15 15.18 1.18
CA ASN A 227 -5.52 14.70 1.15
C ASN A 227 -6.48 15.85 1.54
N HIS A 228 -7.08 16.52 0.54
CA HIS A 228 -7.97 17.65 0.78
C HIS A 228 -9.28 17.24 1.47
N LEU A 229 -9.74 16.00 1.31
CA LEU A 229 -10.95 15.53 1.96
C LEU A 229 -10.79 15.41 3.48
N GLU A 230 -9.59 15.09 3.97
CA GLU A 230 -9.29 15.11 5.41
C GLU A 230 -9.10 16.54 5.97
N SER A 231 -8.74 17.50 5.12
CA SER A 231 -8.44 18.88 5.54
C SER A 231 -9.69 19.70 5.92
N ARG A 232 -10.86 19.38 5.34
CA ARG A 232 -12.11 20.15 5.52
C ARG A 232 -12.76 20.01 6.91
N TRP A 233 -12.37 19.00 7.70
CA TRP A 233 -13.05 18.62 8.94
C TRP A 233 -12.26 19.01 10.20
N THR A 234 -11.55 20.14 10.21
CA THR A 234 -10.56 20.44 11.26
C THR A 234 -10.82 21.79 11.96
N PRO A 235 -10.97 21.81 13.31
CA PRO A 235 -10.99 23.05 14.09
C PRO A 235 -9.65 23.79 13.97
N ALA A 236 -9.69 25.12 14.02
CA ALA A 236 -8.54 26.02 13.82
C ALA A 236 -7.34 25.83 14.79
N LYS A 237 -7.43 24.95 15.79
CA LYS A 237 -6.44 24.78 16.89
C LYS A 237 -5.47 23.60 16.73
N VAL A 238 -5.49 22.85 15.63
CA VAL A 238 -4.59 21.68 15.44
C VAL A 238 -3.33 22.06 14.66
N VAL A 239 -2.16 21.59 15.10
CA VAL A 239 -0.86 21.80 14.42
C VAL A 239 -0.91 21.15 13.04
N LYS A 240 -0.99 21.98 11.99
CA LYS A 240 -0.87 21.53 10.61
C LYS A 240 0.55 21.03 10.38
N LYS A 241 0.73 19.91 9.67
CA LYS A 241 2.06 19.59 9.13
C LYS A 241 2.55 20.83 8.37
N PRO A 242 3.75 21.35 8.65
CA PRO A 242 4.27 22.49 7.91
C PRO A 242 4.14 22.13 6.43
N SER A 243 3.54 23.02 5.67
CA SER A 243 3.59 22.98 4.21
C SER A 243 4.39 24.21 3.84
N PRO A 244 5.72 24.23 4.10
CA PRO A 244 6.52 25.37 3.72
C PRO A 244 6.42 25.52 2.20
N PRO A 245 6.34 26.76 1.69
CA PRO A 245 6.36 27.02 0.26
C PRO A 245 7.63 26.50 -0.45
N ASP A 246 8.64 26.02 0.29
CA ASP A 246 9.96 25.60 -0.22
C ASP A 246 10.22 24.07 -0.16
N GLN A 247 9.17 23.23 -0.01
CA GLN A 247 9.32 21.76 0.01
C GLN A 247 9.10 21.12 -1.36
N PHE A 248 10.12 21.15 -2.23
CA PHE A 248 10.04 20.64 -3.61
C PHE A 248 11.11 19.62 -3.95
N TRP A 249 10.78 18.55 -4.64
CA TRP A 249 11.64 17.42 -4.90
C TRP A 249 12.48 17.53 -6.16
N TRP A 250 13.62 16.85 -6.13
CA TRP A 250 14.30 16.42 -7.35
C TRP A 250 13.48 15.30 -7.98
N LEU A 251 12.74 15.63 -9.04
CA LEU A 251 11.88 14.69 -9.75
C LEU A 251 12.46 14.34 -11.12
N PRO A 252 12.75 13.06 -11.41
CA PRO A 252 13.13 12.64 -12.74
C PRO A 252 11.90 12.68 -13.66
N LEU A 253 11.94 13.53 -14.69
CA LEU A 253 10.87 13.62 -15.68
C LEU A 253 11.15 12.68 -16.84
N VAL A 254 10.44 11.57 -16.87
CA VAL A 254 10.38 10.63 -18.00
C VAL A 254 9.02 10.82 -18.67
N VAL A 255 9.01 11.06 -19.97
CA VAL A 255 7.78 11.29 -20.74
C VAL A 255 7.62 10.22 -21.81
N LEU A 256 6.53 9.46 -21.73
CA LEU A 256 6.06 8.56 -22.77
C LEU A 256 5.02 9.29 -23.61
N LYS A 257 5.30 9.45 -24.90
CA LYS A 257 4.35 9.94 -25.91
C LYS A 257 3.62 8.75 -26.53
N GLU A 258 2.35 8.91 -26.90
CA GLU A 258 1.67 7.92 -27.74
C GLU A 258 2.47 7.71 -29.03
N PRO A 259 2.93 6.47 -29.31
CA PRO A 259 3.69 6.21 -30.52
C PRO A 259 2.77 6.17 -31.75
N ASP A 260 3.34 6.42 -32.92
CA ASP A 260 2.61 6.29 -34.20
C ASP A 260 2.21 4.83 -34.51
N SER A 261 2.89 3.86 -33.90
CA SER A 261 2.61 2.43 -33.99
C SER A 261 2.63 1.77 -32.61
N GLU A 262 1.61 0.96 -32.30
CA GLU A 262 1.46 0.23 -31.03
C GLU A 262 2.62 -0.75 -30.75
N GLU A 263 3.34 -1.22 -31.78
CA GLU A 263 4.49 -2.10 -31.65
C GLU A 263 5.68 -1.44 -30.91
N SER A 264 5.68 -0.11 -30.81
CA SER A 264 6.76 0.67 -30.17
C SER A 264 6.59 0.83 -28.65
N LEU A 265 5.48 0.37 -28.07
CA LEU A 265 5.17 0.52 -26.63
C LEU A 265 5.99 -0.42 -25.71
N GLY A 266 6.71 -1.39 -26.26
CA GLY A 266 7.35 -2.46 -25.50
C GLY A 266 8.59 -2.06 -24.67
N ASN A 267 9.31 -1.00 -25.07
CA ASN A 267 10.56 -0.58 -24.42
C ASN A 267 10.45 0.87 -23.93
N ILE A 268 9.84 1.07 -22.75
CA ILE A 268 9.81 2.37 -22.09
C ILE A 268 11.21 2.67 -21.55
N SER A 269 11.84 3.73 -22.07
CA SER A 269 13.10 4.23 -21.52
C SER A 269 12.86 4.75 -20.10
N SER A 270 13.66 4.29 -19.13
CA SER A 270 13.67 4.81 -17.76
C SER A 270 14.60 6.02 -17.58
N VAL A 271 15.31 6.43 -18.65
CA VAL A 271 16.23 7.55 -18.62
C VAL A 271 15.43 8.86 -18.57
N PRO A 272 15.62 9.71 -17.55
CA PRO A 272 14.94 10.99 -17.45
C PRO A 272 15.29 11.88 -18.65
N THR A 273 14.28 12.49 -19.25
CA THR A 273 14.50 13.54 -20.26
C THR A 273 15.09 14.79 -19.61
N THR A 274 14.68 15.08 -18.38
CA THR A 274 15.22 16.16 -17.55
C THR A 274 14.88 15.93 -16.08
N TRP A 275 15.41 16.75 -15.20
CA TRP A 275 15.09 16.76 -13.78
C TRP A 275 14.39 18.06 -13.41
N LEU A 276 13.22 17.97 -12.78
CA LEU A 276 12.60 19.11 -12.12
C LEU A 276 13.30 19.30 -10.77
N LYS A 277 13.87 20.49 -10.57
CA LYS A 277 14.68 20.79 -9.38
C LYS A 277 13.82 21.36 -8.26
N PRO A 278 14.25 21.25 -6.99
CA PRO A 278 13.57 21.87 -5.84
C PRO A 278 13.34 23.38 -5.97
N ASP A 279 14.29 24.09 -6.56
CA ASP A 279 14.25 25.53 -6.79
C ASP A 279 13.29 25.93 -7.93
N LEU A 280 12.84 24.96 -8.72
CA LEU A 280 11.91 25.14 -9.83
C LEU A 280 10.57 24.48 -9.48
N HIS A 281 9.62 25.31 -9.08
CA HIS A 281 8.25 24.87 -8.83
C HIS A 281 7.56 24.36 -10.10
N GLU A 282 7.88 24.98 -11.24
CA GLU A 282 7.32 24.66 -12.55
C GLU A 282 8.42 24.50 -13.61
N LEU A 283 8.11 23.72 -14.64
CA LEU A 283 8.93 23.60 -15.84
C LEU A 283 8.03 23.51 -17.07
N THR A 284 8.40 24.21 -18.14
CA THR A 284 7.73 24.09 -19.43
C THR A 284 8.55 23.16 -20.33
N LEU A 285 7.91 22.13 -20.84
CA LEU A 285 8.43 21.20 -21.82
C LEU A 285 7.91 21.59 -23.22
N GLU A 286 8.80 21.82 -24.17
CA GLU A 286 8.46 22.24 -25.55
C GLU A 286 8.47 21.05 -26.51
N HIS A 287 7.63 21.07 -27.56
CA HIS A 287 7.54 20.03 -28.60
C HIS A 287 6.99 18.70 -28.07
N TYR A 288 5.90 18.74 -27.28
CA TYR A 288 5.34 17.57 -26.60
C TYR A 288 3.88 17.26 -26.95
N THR A 289 3.26 17.96 -27.89
CA THR A 289 1.85 17.79 -28.21
C THR A 289 1.63 17.52 -29.70
N ASP A 290 1.05 16.35 -29.94
CA ASP A 290 0.04 16.17 -30.96
C ASP A 290 -1.29 16.21 -30.20
N ASP A 291 -2.22 17.06 -30.64
CA ASP A 291 -3.47 17.33 -29.93
C ASP A 291 -4.35 16.09 -29.76
N HIS A 292 -4.11 15.05 -30.56
CA HIS A 292 -4.93 13.85 -30.58
C HIS A 292 -4.25 12.68 -29.90
N LYS A 293 -3.03 12.89 -29.37
CA LYS A 293 -2.21 11.88 -28.72
C LYS A 293 -2.06 12.13 -27.24
N TYR A 294 -2.09 11.08 -26.44
CA TYR A 294 -1.82 11.21 -25.01
C TYR A 294 -0.33 11.36 -24.71
N ILE A 295 -0.04 11.92 -23.53
CA ILE A 295 1.25 11.79 -22.88
C ILE A 295 1.08 11.13 -21.51
N VAL A 296 2.10 10.38 -21.11
CA VAL A 296 2.24 9.83 -19.75
C VAL A 296 3.57 10.30 -19.20
N ILE A 297 3.53 11.01 -18.07
CA ILE A 297 4.73 11.32 -17.29
C ILE A 297 4.92 10.24 -16.23
N ASN A 298 6.17 9.95 -15.91
CA ASN A 298 6.56 8.92 -14.94
C ASN A 298 6.05 7.51 -15.32
N PRO A 299 6.14 7.09 -16.59
CA PRO A 299 5.49 5.87 -17.08
C PRO A 299 5.91 4.63 -16.27
N GLY A 300 4.93 3.97 -15.66
CA GLY A 300 5.15 2.79 -14.82
C GLY A 300 5.53 3.12 -13.36
N SER A 301 5.37 4.38 -12.94
CA SER A 301 5.75 4.89 -11.62
C SER A 301 7.24 4.64 -11.30
N ILE A 302 8.12 5.02 -12.23
CA ILE A 302 9.59 5.00 -12.05
C ILE A 302 9.97 5.72 -10.76
N GLY A 303 9.46 6.94 -10.59
CA GLY A 303 9.55 7.71 -9.37
C GLY A 303 8.30 7.58 -8.50
N PRO A 304 8.43 7.67 -7.17
CA PRO A 304 7.30 7.52 -6.27
C PRO A 304 6.49 8.82 -6.09
N PHE A 305 6.06 9.42 -7.21
CA PHE A 305 5.25 10.63 -7.27
C PHE A 305 3.98 10.43 -8.11
N LEU A 306 2.86 11.02 -7.67
CA LEU A 306 1.60 10.99 -8.43
C LEU A 306 1.67 11.94 -9.61
N VAL A 307 0.96 11.61 -10.69
CA VAL A 307 0.78 12.51 -11.83
C VAL A 307 -0.70 12.78 -12.05
N ASN A 308 -1.08 14.06 -12.05
CA ASN A 308 -2.40 14.51 -12.47
C ASN A 308 -2.29 15.22 -13.83
N TYR A 309 -3.25 15.00 -14.71
CA TYR A 309 -3.29 15.61 -16.03
C TYR A 309 -4.52 16.52 -16.18
N ASP A 310 -4.49 17.40 -17.19
CA ASP A 310 -5.69 18.09 -17.65
C ASP A 310 -6.77 17.12 -18.15
N GLU A 311 -8.01 17.60 -18.21
CA GLU A 311 -9.20 16.81 -18.56
C GLU A 311 -9.07 16.12 -19.92
N GLU A 312 -8.50 16.82 -20.91
CA GLU A 312 -8.37 16.30 -22.26
C GLU A 312 -7.34 15.18 -22.33
N ASN A 313 -6.20 15.28 -21.63
CA ASN A 313 -5.24 14.19 -21.59
C ASN A 313 -5.79 12.98 -20.82
N TRP A 314 -6.55 13.18 -19.73
CA TRP A 314 -7.26 12.09 -19.06
C TRP A 314 -8.29 11.41 -19.97
N ARG A 315 -8.98 12.17 -20.82
CA ARG A 315 -9.91 11.64 -21.83
C ARG A 315 -9.18 10.78 -22.87
N LEU A 316 -8.06 11.26 -23.40
CA LEU A 316 -7.22 10.52 -24.34
C LEU A 316 -6.69 9.22 -23.72
N LEU A 317 -6.15 9.29 -22.50
CA LEU A 317 -5.66 8.13 -21.75
C LEU A 317 -6.78 7.11 -21.50
N SER A 318 -7.98 7.55 -21.11
CA SER A 318 -9.10 6.65 -20.83
C SER A 318 -9.53 5.84 -22.06
N ASN A 319 -9.37 6.38 -23.27
CA ASN A 319 -9.69 5.68 -24.51
C ASN A 319 -8.63 4.64 -24.92
N LYS A 320 -7.37 4.86 -24.53
CA LYS A 320 -6.21 4.07 -24.98
C LYS A 320 -5.57 3.22 -23.89
N VAL A 321 -5.97 3.38 -22.64
CA VAL A 321 -5.35 2.70 -21.49
C VAL A 321 -5.22 1.18 -21.66
N SER A 322 -6.16 0.50 -22.31
CA SER A 322 -6.07 -0.95 -22.57
C SER A 322 -4.88 -1.38 -23.43
N THR A 323 -4.30 -0.49 -24.24
CA THR A 323 -3.15 -0.79 -25.13
C THR A 323 -1.81 -0.54 -24.45
N LEU A 324 -1.81 0.10 -23.26
CA LEU A 324 -0.60 0.46 -22.55
C LEU A 324 0.01 -0.75 -21.80
N PRO A 325 1.33 -0.76 -21.57
CA PRO A 325 1.97 -1.78 -20.73
C PRO A 325 1.40 -1.82 -19.31
N ASP A 326 1.39 -3.01 -18.70
CA ASP A 326 0.84 -3.27 -17.36
C ASP A 326 1.28 -2.26 -16.31
N GLY A 327 2.58 -1.90 -16.29
CA GLY A 327 3.11 -0.92 -15.35
C GLY A 327 2.46 0.46 -15.50
N VAL A 328 2.28 0.93 -16.74
CA VAL A 328 1.63 2.21 -17.03
C VAL A 328 0.14 2.17 -16.70
N ARG A 329 -0.56 1.09 -17.06
CA ARG A 329 -1.97 0.90 -16.67
C ARG A 329 -2.14 0.92 -15.16
N THR A 330 -1.23 0.29 -14.43
CA THR A 330 -1.23 0.25 -12.97
C THR A 330 -0.99 1.64 -12.37
N GLN A 331 -0.04 2.41 -12.90
CA GLN A 331 0.19 3.81 -12.50
C GLN A 331 -1.08 4.64 -12.71
N LEU A 332 -1.64 4.65 -13.92
CA LEU A 332 -2.80 5.49 -14.24
C LEU A 332 -3.99 5.17 -13.35
N LEU A 333 -4.25 3.88 -13.10
CA LEU A 333 -5.30 3.43 -12.20
C LEU A 333 -5.05 3.88 -10.75
N HIS A 334 -3.81 3.72 -10.27
CA HIS A 334 -3.42 4.16 -8.93
C HIS A 334 -3.58 5.66 -8.75
N ASP A 335 -3.05 6.45 -9.68
CA ASP A 335 -3.03 7.90 -9.63
C ASP A 335 -4.46 8.45 -9.71
N ALA A 336 -5.25 8.01 -10.69
CA ALA A 336 -6.62 8.50 -10.86
C ALA A 336 -7.50 8.23 -9.62
N LEU A 337 -7.48 7.02 -9.08
CA LEU A 337 -8.28 6.68 -7.90
C LEU A 337 -7.73 7.36 -6.64
N THR A 338 -6.41 7.46 -6.46
CA THR A 338 -5.82 8.16 -5.30
C THR A 338 -6.14 9.65 -5.32
N LEU A 339 -6.08 10.29 -6.50
CA LEU A 339 -6.46 11.70 -6.69
C LEU A 339 -7.96 11.93 -6.48
N ALA A 340 -8.82 10.99 -6.90
CA ALA A 340 -10.25 11.08 -6.63
C ALA A 340 -10.56 10.94 -5.13
N LEU A 341 -9.92 9.98 -4.45
CA LEU A 341 -10.03 9.78 -3.00
C LEU A 341 -9.43 10.94 -2.18
N SER A 342 -8.55 11.76 -2.76
CA SER A 342 -8.00 12.97 -2.12
C SER A 342 -8.79 14.24 -2.45
N GLY A 343 -9.73 14.18 -3.40
CA GLY A 343 -10.51 15.31 -3.88
C GLY A 343 -9.77 16.22 -4.87
N GLN A 344 -8.74 15.70 -5.54
CA GLN A 344 -7.91 16.40 -6.53
C GLN A 344 -8.25 16.05 -7.99
N LEU A 345 -9.03 14.99 -8.20
CA LEU A 345 -9.58 14.60 -9.50
C LEU A 345 -11.10 14.35 -9.36
N PRO A 346 -11.93 14.78 -10.32
CA PRO A 346 -13.35 14.41 -10.31
C PRO A 346 -13.51 12.89 -10.31
N THR A 347 -14.34 12.36 -9.40
CA THR A 347 -14.56 10.91 -9.29
C THR A 347 -15.09 10.30 -10.57
N THR A 348 -15.85 11.06 -11.37
CA THR A 348 -16.34 10.63 -12.69
C THR A 348 -15.20 10.36 -13.67
N THR A 349 -14.15 11.18 -13.66
CA THR A 349 -12.95 10.99 -14.50
C THR A 349 -12.21 9.73 -14.09
N ALA A 350 -12.01 9.51 -12.79
CA ALA A 350 -11.38 8.30 -12.29
C ALA A 350 -12.21 7.03 -12.62
N LEU A 351 -13.54 7.08 -12.44
CA LEU A 351 -14.42 5.96 -12.77
C LEU A 351 -14.44 5.68 -14.28
N ASN A 352 -14.43 6.71 -15.14
CA ASN A 352 -14.32 6.53 -16.59
C ASN A 352 -13.04 5.79 -16.98
N LEU A 353 -11.91 6.08 -16.33
CA LEU A 353 -10.69 5.32 -16.53
C LEU A 353 -10.90 3.84 -16.16
N THR A 354 -11.52 3.53 -15.01
CA THR A 354 -11.69 2.12 -14.56
C THR A 354 -12.47 1.21 -15.51
N VAL A 355 -13.17 1.75 -16.52
CA VAL A 355 -13.96 0.96 -17.49
C VAL A 355 -13.10 -0.08 -18.21
N PHE A 356 -11.80 0.20 -18.44
CA PHE A 356 -10.90 -0.75 -19.09
C PHE A 356 -10.75 -2.07 -18.33
N LEU A 357 -10.99 -2.07 -17.01
CA LEU A 357 -10.86 -3.26 -16.15
C LEU A 357 -11.77 -4.40 -16.60
N ARG A 358 -12.87 -4.13 -17.33
CA ARG A 358 -13.75 -5.17 -17.90
C ARG A 358 -13.01 -6.18 -18.78
N ARG A 359 -11.88 -5.80 -19.36
CA ARG A 359 -11.06 -6.66 -20.24
C ARG A 359 -9.66 -6.91 -19.67
N GLU A 360 -9.39 -6.46 -18.44
CA GLU A 360 -8.07 -6.55 -17.82
C GLU A 360 -7.74 -7.99 -17.39
N GLN A 361 -6.55 -8.45 -17.79
CA GLN A 361 -6.02 -9.77 -17.46
C GLN A 361 -4.82 -9.71 -16.51
N SER A 362 -4.20 -8.53 -16.36
CA SER A 362 -3.02 -8.36 -15.51
C SER A 362 -3.40 -8.40 -14.03
N ALA A 363 -2.87 -9.40 -13.33
CA ALA A 363 -3.04 -9.52 -11.88
C ALA A 363 -2.46 -8.33 -11.11
N VAL A 364 -1.43 -7.66 -11.65
CA VAL A 364 -0.78 -6.50 -11.02
C VAL A 364 -1.73 -5.30 -11.00
N VAL A 365 -2.42 -5.06 -12.11
CA VAL A 365 -3.41 -3.97 -12.23
C VAL A 365 -4.56 -4.18 -11.23
N TRP A 366 -5.09 -5.41 -11.17
CA TRP A 366 -6.15 -5.76 -10.22
C TRP A 366 -5.71 -5.68 -8.75
N LYS A 367 -4.47 -6.09 -8.44
CA LYS A 367 -3.90 -5.95 -7.08
C LYS A 367 -3.86 -4.48 -6.62
N THR A 368 -3.65 -3.55 -7.55
CA THR A 368 -3.73 -2.11 -7.28
C THR A 368 -5.18 -1.65 -7.11
N PHE A 369 -6.11 -2.18 -7.92
CA PHE A 369 -7.53 -1.84 -7.84
C PHE A 369 -8.16 -2.21 -6.49
N TYR A 370 -7.96 -3.43 -5.97
CA TYR A 370 -8.68 -3.94 -4.79
C TYR A 370 -8.68 -3.00 -3.58
N PRO A 371 -7.52 -2.53 -3.04
CA PRO A 371 -7.52 -1.63 -1.89
C PRO A 371 -8.13 -0.27 -2.21
N LEU A 372 -7.97 0.24 -3.43
CA LEU A 372 -8.55 1.52 -3.85
C LEU A 372 -10.07 1.43 -3.98
N ALA A 373 -10.58 0.32 -4.52
CA ALA A 373 -12.00 0.03 -4.63
C ALA A 373 -12.66 -0.08 -3.25
N ASP A 374 -12.05 -0.79 -2.30
CA ASP A 374 -12.55 -0.89 -0.93
C ASP A 374 -12.67 0.50 -0.26
N ARG A 375 -11.64 1.35 -0.43
CA ARG A 375 -11.67 2.71 0.11
C ARG A 375 -12.69 3.61 -0.58
N LEU A 376 -12.83 3.48 -1.90
CA LEU A 376 -13.86 4.18 -2.65
C LEU A 376 -15.25 3.80 -2.14
N ARG A 377 -15.53 2.51 -1.94
CA ARG A 377 -16.79 2.05 -1.35
C ARG A 377 -17.03 2.67 0.01
N LYS A 378 -16.07 2.58 0.93
CA LYS A 378 -16.12 3.18 2.28
C LYS A 378 -16.45 4.68 2.24
N GLN A 379 -15.85 5.43 1.31
CA GLN A 379 -16.13 6.86 1.18
C GLN A 379 -17.56 7.18 0.73
N PHE A 380 -18.18 6.30 -0.06
CA PHE A 380 -19.54 6.48 -0.57
C PHE A 380 -20.62 5.87 0.34
N GLN A 381 -20.24 5.15 1.42
CA GLN A 381 -21.22 4.57 2.35
C GLN A 381 -22.13 5.65 2.96
N GLY A 382 -23.39 5.30 3.20
CA GLY A 382 -24.42 6.23 3.65
C GLY A 382 -24.96 7.19 2.58
N THR A 383 -24.38 7.21 1.37
CA THR A 383 -24.87 8.07 0.26
C THR A 383 -25.77 7.31 -0.71
N ALA A 384 -26.56 8.04 -1.50
CA ALA A 384 -27.37 7.45 -2.58
C ALA A 384 -26.55 6.73 -3.67
N ALA A 385 -25.26 7.06 -3.79
CA ALA A 385 -24.36 6.47 -4.77
C ALA A 385 -23.71 5.15 -4.31
N ALA A 386 -23.84 4.77 -3.02
CA ALA A 386 -23.25 3.53 -2.49
C ALA A 386 -23.72 2.28 -3.25
N LYS A 387 -25.03 2.09 -3.40
CA LYS A 387 -25.61 0.91 -4.07
C LYS A 387 -25.26 0.86 -5.57
N PRO A 388 -25.39 1.95 -6.36
CA PRO A 388 -24.91 1.98 -7.74
C PRO A 388 -23.42 1.67 -7.88
N LEU A 389 -22.58 2.17 -6.97
CA LEU A 389 -21.14 1.90 -6.98
C LEU A 389 -20.85 0.41 -6.69
N ASP A 390 -21.52 -0.17 -5.69
CA ASP A 390 -21.40 -1.60 -5.38
C ASP A 390 -21.78 -2.47 -6.59
N ALA A 391 -22.90 -2.16 -7.26
CA ALA A 391 -23.31 -2.85 -8.49
C ALA A 391 -22.29 -2.70 -9.62
N TYR A 392 -21.69 -1.50 -9.78
CA TYR A 392 -20.63 -1.27 -10.75
C TYR A 392 -19.39 -2.12 -10.46
N ILE A 393 -18.94 -2.16 -9.21
CA ILE A 393 -17.78 -2.96 -8.78
C ILE A 393 -18.04 -4.45 -8.96
N GLN A 394 -19.23 -4.94 -8.60
CA GLN A 394 -19.62 -6.32 -8.86
C GLN A 394 -19.51 -6.65 -10.36
N ALA A 395 -20.06 -5.80 -11.24
CA ALA A 395 -19.99 -6.02 -12.68
C ALA A 395 -18.56 -6.05 -13.25
N LEU A 396 -17.62 -5.32 -12.64
CA LEU A 396 -16.20 -5.37 -13.02
C LEU A 396 -15.50 -6.65 -12.53
N VAL A 397 -15.80 -7.08 -11.30
CA VAL A 397 -15.00 -8.08 -10.59
C VAL A 397 -15.54 -9.51 -10.76
N THR A 398 -16.85 -9.69 -10.98
CA THR A 398 -17.46 -11.03 -11.16
C THR A 398 -16.79 -11.87 -12.25
N PRO A 399 -16.51 -11.34 -13.47
CA PRO A 399 -15.82 -12.11 -14.51
C PRO A 399 -14.42 -12.59 -14.11
N VAL A 400 -13.74 -11.84 -13.23
CA VAL A 400 -12.42 -12.21 -12.70
C VAL A 400 -12.54 -13.44 -11.81
N LEU A 401 -13.53 -13.49 -10.92
CA LEU A 401 -13.75 -14.64 -10.05
C LEU A 401 -14.09 -15.90 -10.86
N GLU A 402 -14.94 -15.75 -11.88
CA GLU A 402 -15.29 -16.84 -12.79
C GLU A 402 -14.06 -17.38 -13.53
N ALA A 403 -13.19 -16.49 -14.04
CA ALA A 403 -11.94 -16.88 -14.70
C ALA A 403 -10.93 -17.56 -13.75
N LEU A 404 -10.96 -17.23 -12.45
CA LEU A 404 -10.13 -17.88 -11.43
C LEU A 404 -10.61 -19.29 -11.08
N GLY A 405 -11.89 -19.58 -11.29
CA GLY A 405 -12.50 -20.87 -10.99
C GLY A 405 -12.30 -21.33 -9.53
N GLU A 406 -12.67 -22.58 -9.26
CA GLU A 406 -12.52 -23.14 -7.92
C GLU A 406 -11.08 -23.50 -7.56
N GLU A 407 -10.83 -23.58 -6.26
CA GLU A 407 -9.54 -24.00 -5.72
C GLU A 407 -9.35 -25.50 -5.90
N THR A 408 -8.10 -25.88 -6.21
CA THR A 408 -7.67 -27.27 -6.33
C THR A 408 -6.33 -27.41 -5.61
N ASP A 409 -5.97 -28.62 -5.16
CA ASP A 409 -4.71 -28.89 -4.45
C ASP A 409 -3.45 -28.49 -5.27
N LYS A 410 -3.60 -28.30 -6.58
CA LYS A 410 -2.54 -27.87 -7.51
C LYS A 410 -2.58 -26.38 -7.84
N SER A 411 -3.48 -25.61 -7.23
CA SER A 411 -3.61 -24.18 -7.51
C SER A 411 -2.35 -23.44 -7.05
N PRO A 412 -1.74 -22.59 -7.91
CA PRO A 412 -0.58 -21.84 -7.49
C PRO A 412 -1.00 -20.80 -6.44
N ILE A 413 -0.11 -20.55 -5.46
CA ILE A 413 -0.37 -19.69 -4.29
C ILE A 413 -0.92 -18.31 -4.69
N TRP A 414 -0.38 -17.72 -5.76
CA TRP A 414 -0.84 -16.42 -6.25
C TRP A 414 -2.31 -16.42 -6.68
N ARG A 415 -2.79 -17.53 -7.27
CA ARG A 415 -4.17 -17.66 -7.75
C ARG A 415 -5.12 -17.79 -6.57
N THR A 416 -4.70 -18.49 -5.51
CA THR A 416 -5.44 -18.58 -4.24
C THR A 416 -5.50 -17.23 -3.52
N ASP A 417 -4.38 -16.50 -3.39
CA ASP A 417 -4.37 -15.14 -2.82
C ASP A 417 -5.28 -14.20 -3.61
N PHE A 418 -5.15 -14.23 -4.94
CA PHE A 418 -5.94 -13.38 -5.82
C PHE A 418 -7.43 -13.72 -5.76
N ARG A 419 -7.81 -15.00 -5.72
CA ARG A 419 -9.19 -15.46 -5.50
C ARG A 419 -9.73 -14.98 -4.16
N THR A 420 -8.92 -15.04 -3.11
CA THR A 420 -9.29 -14.57 -1.76
C THR A 420 -9.60 -13.08 -1.77
N LYS A 421 -8.75 -12.26 -2.40
CA LYS A 421 -8.96 -10.81 -2.54
C LYS A 421 -10.18 -10.48 -3.41
N THR A 422 -10.36 -11.21 -4.52
CA THR A 422 -11.51 -11.06 -5.43
C THR A 422 -12.81 -11.36 -4.71
N ARG A 423 -12.89 -12.52 -4.02
CA ARG A 423 -14.03 -12.91 -3.21
C ARG A 423 -14.29 -11.87 -2.13
N HIS A 424 -13.27 -11.43 -1.40
CA HIS A 424 -13.42 -10.41 -0.36
C HIS A 424 -14.09 -9.14 -0.89
N LEU A 425 -13.61 -8.55 -1.99
CA LEU A 425 -14.23 -7.34 -2.55
C LEU A 425 -15.68 -7.58 -3.02
N LEU A 426 -15.97 -8.74 -3.64
CA LEU A 426 -17.33 -9.09 -4.07
C LEU A 426 -18.28 -9.26 -2.89
N CYS A 427 -17.83 -9.93 -1.83
CA CYS A 427 -18.57 -10.12 -0.59
C CYS A 427 -18.88 -8.78 0.08
N GLU A 428 -17.86 -7.93 0.20
CA GLU A 428 -17.99 -6.58 0.72
C GLU A 428 -18.98 -5.75 -0.12
N ALA A 429 -18.95 -5.88 -1.45
CA ALA A 429 -19.92 -5.24 -2.34
C ALA A 429 -21.33 -5.85 -2.29
N GLY A 430 -21.57 -6.92 -1.54
CA GLY A 430 -22.89 -7.57 -1.43
C GLY A 430 -23.25 -8.47 -2.61
N HIS A 431 -22.27 -9.12 -3.24
CA HIS A 431 -22.53 -10.06 -4.34
C HIS A 431 -23.40 -11.25 -3.85
N PRO A 432 -24.53 -11.57 -4.51
CA PRO A 432 -25.50 -12.56 -4.02
C PRO A 432 -24.89 -13.92 -3.67
N ALA A 433 -24.07 -14.48 -4.56
CA ALA A 433 -23.44 -15.78 -4.33
C ALA A 433 -22.53 -15.81 -3.08
N CYS A 434 -21.92 -14.66 -2.71
CA CYS A 434 -21.14 -14.62 -1.47
C CYS A 434 -22.05 -14.55 -0.24
N VAL A 435 -23.09 -13.72 -0.29
CA VAL A 435 -24.04 -13.59 0.82
C VAL A 435 -24.72 -14.93 1.09
N GLU A 436 -25.20 -15.62 0.05
CA GLU A 436 -25.80 -16.97 0.16
C GLU A 436 -24.81 -18.00 0.71
N HIS A 437 -23.55 -17.96 0.27
CA HIS A 437 -22.52 -18.85 0.78
C HIS A 437 -22.24 -18.58 2.28
N ALA A 438 -22.13 -17.31 2.68
CA ALA A 438 -21.94 -16.91 4.06
C ALA A 438 -23.14 -17.34 4.94
N GLN A 439 -24.36 -17.13 4.46
CA GLN A 439 -25.61 -17.56 5.12
C GLN A 439 -25.72 -19.08 5.25
N THR A 440 -25.27 -19.83 4.24
CA THR A 440 -25.24 -21.30 4.31
C THR A 440 -24.32 -21.80 5.43
N HIS A 441 -23.14 -21.21 5.55
CA HIS A 441 -22.21 -21.57 6.64
C HIS A 441 -22.71 -21.06 8.00
N TYR A 442 -23.34 -19.89 8.05
CA TYR A 442 -24.03 -19.41 9.24
C TYR A 442 -25.14 -20.38 9.68
N ALA A 443 -26.01 -20.85 8.77
CA ALA A 443 -27.06 -21.80 9.08
C ALA A 443 -26.49 -23.11 9.66
N ARG A 444 -25.36 -23.61 9.12
CA ARG A 444 -24.64 -24.75 9.70
C ARG A 444 -24.15 -24.45 11.11
N TRP A 445 -23.60 -23.25 11.35
CA TRP A 445 -23.15 -22.83 12.67
C TRP A 445 -24.30 -22.77 13.68
N VAL A 446 -25.44 -22.20 13.30
CA VAL A 446 -26.67 -22.17 14.11
C VAL A 446 -27.15 -23.58 14.46
N SER A 447 -27.14 -24.49 13.48
CA SER A 447 -27.61 -25.87 13.64
C SER A 447 -26.63 -26.80 14.38
N SER A 448 -25.43 -26.31 14.71
CA SER A 448 -24.42 -27.09 15.42
C SER A 448 -24.92 -27.47 16.81
N PRO A 449 -24.66 -28.70 17.30
CA PRO A 449 -24.99 -29.09 18.67
C PRO A 449 -24.22 -28.28 19.73
N THR A 450 -23.10 -27.68 19.35
CA THR A 450 -22.24 -26.87 20.23
C THR A 450 -21.83 -25.56 19.55
N PRO A 451 -22.78 -24.64 19.27
CA PRO A 451 -22.51 -23.44 18.49
C PRO A 451 -21.62 -22.44 19.24
N ASP A 452 -21.47 -22.60 20.56
CA ASP A 452 -20.63 -21.75 21.41
C ASP A 452 -19.20 -22.29 21.54
N SER A 453 -18.96 -23.56 21.19
CA SER A 453 -17.62 -24.19 21.31
C SER A 453 -16.61 -23.69 20.29
N GLY A 454 -17.05 -22.98 19.24
CA GLY A 454 -16.15 -22.41 18.24
C GLY A 454 -16.87 -21.53 17.24
N MET A 455 -16.08 -20.86 16.42
CA MET A 455 -16.55 -20.09 15.28
C MET A 455 -16.10 -20.82 14.00
N PRO A 456 -16.93 -21.68 13.39
CA PRO A 456 -16.56 -22.48 12.23
C PRO A 456 -16.55 -21.67 10.92
N LEU A 457 -16.56 -20.34 11.02
CA LEU A 457 -16.59 -19.42 9.89
C LEU A 457 -15.23 -18.76 9.72
N ALA A 458 -14.74 -18.75 8.48
CA ALA A 458 -13.63 -17.88 8.12
C ALA A 458 -14.05 -16.41 8.34
N GLY A 459 -13.12 -15.58 8.83
CA GLY A 459 -13.42 -14.19 9.17
C GLY A 459 -14.02 -13.35 8.05
N SER A 460 -13.64 -13.63 6.79
CA SER A 460 -14.19 -12.98 5.60
C SER A 460 -15.68 -13.24 5.38
N LEU A 461 -16.18 -14.42 5.75
CA LEU A 461 -17.59 -14.77 5.64
C LEU A 461 -18.41 -14.17 6.78
N LEU A 462 -17.84 -14.08 7.98
CA LEU A 462 -18.54 -13.53 9.15
C LEU A 462 -18.94 -12.07 8.95
N CYS A 463 -18.04 -11.25 8.39
CA CYS A 463 -18.35 -9.87 8.04
C CYS A 463 -19.51 -9.76 7.03
N SER A 464 -19.58 -10.69 6.07
CA SER A 464 -20.65 -10.74 5.07
C SER A 464 -22.02 -11.05 5.71
N VAL A 465 -22.06 -11.96 6.70
CA VAL A 465 -23.27 -12.26 7.47
C VAL A 465 -23.75 -11.02 8.22
N PHE A 466 -22.86 -10.31 8.92
CA PHE A 466 -23.26 -9.16 9.74
C PHE A 466 -23.52 -7.88 8.96
N SER A 467 -22.98 -7.75 7.74
CA SER A 467 -23.19 -6.59 6.87
C SER A 467 -24.42 -6.70 5.97
N HIS A 468 -24.74 -7.91 5.51
CA HIS A 468 -25.80 -8.16 4.52
C HIS A 468 -26.92 -9.09 5.02
N GLY A 469 -26.75 -9.68 6.20
CA GLY A 469 -27.74 -10.54 6.83
C GLY A 469 -28.84 -9.78 7.56
N THR A 470 -29.69 -10.54 8.24
CA THR A 470 -30.82 -10.04 9.02
C THR A 470 -30.39 -9.59 10.42
N ALA A 471 -31.24 -8.82 11.10
CA ALA A 471 -31.03 -8.44 12.49
C ALA A 471 -30.91 -9.66 13.43
N GLU A 472 -31.59 -10.77 13.12
CA GLU A 472 -31.49 -12.03 13.88
C GLU A 472 -30.09 -12.66 13.75
N GLU A 473 -29.51 -12.61 12.54
CA GLU A 473 -28.16 -13.13 12.28
C GLU A 473 -27.09 -12.33 13.04
N TRP A 474 -27.26 -11.01 13.12
CA TRP A 474 -26.38 -10.15 13.91
C TRP A 474 -26.56 -10.39 15.42
N GLU A 475 -27.81 -10.49 15.89
CA GLU A 475 -28.11 -10.75 17.31
C GLU A 475 -27.58 -12.11 17.78
N PHE A 476 -27.62 -13.12 16.91
CA PHE A 476 -26.99 -14.42 17.16
C PHE A 476 -25.49 -14.29 17.47
N GLY A 477 -24.78 -13.42 16.75
CA GLY A 477 -23.38 -13.12 17.01
C GLY A 477 -23.18 -12.40 18.34
N MET A 478 -24.03 -11.42 18.64
CA MET A 478 -24.00 -10.69 19.91
C MET A 478 -24.21 -11.59 21.13
N GLN A 479 -25.17 -12.52 21.08
CA GLN A 479 -25.42 -13.45 22.19
C GLN A 479 -24.19 -14.32 22.51
N ARG A 480 -23.41 -14.70 21.50
CA ARG A 480 -22.16 -15.47 21.67
C ARG A 480 -21.00 -14.65 22.18
N LEU A 481 -20.98 -13.36 21.86
CA LEU A 481 -20.03 -12.43 22.44
C LEU A 481 -20.31 -12.22 23.93
N LEU A 482 -21.58 -12.11 24.33
CA LEU A 482 -22.01 -11.97 25.72
C LEU A 482 -21.75 -13.24 26.55
N HIS A 483 -22.04 -14.41 25.98
CA HIS A 483 -21.85 -15.71 26.65
C HIS A 483 -20.58 -16.43 26.17
N PHE A 484 -19.51 -15.67 25.93
CA PHE A 484 -18.28 -16.23 25.37
C PHE A 484 -17.59 -17.18 26.38
N PRO A 485 -17.29 -18.44 26.02
CA PRO A 485 -16.71 -19.40 26.96
C PRO A 485 -15.31 -18.99 27.45
N ALA A 486 -15.10 -19.02 28.78
CA ALA A 486 -13.82 -18.62 29.39
C ALA A 486 -12.63 -19.54 29.02
N ASN A 487 -12.89 -20.76 28.57
CA ASN A 487 -11.88 -21.71 28.12
C ASN A 487 -11.42 -21.49 26.66
N ARG A 488 -12.01 -20.52 25.96
CA ARG A 488 -11.74 -20.25 24.55
C ARG A 488 -10.79 -19.06 24.38
N SER A 489 -10.14 -18.99 23.22
CA SER A 489 -9.14 -17.96 22.89
C SER A 489 -9.70 -16.54 23.02
N ALA A 490 -9.00 -15.68 23.78
CA ALA A 490 -9.33 -14.25 23.87
C ALA A 490 -9.19 -13.53 22.51
N ILE A 491 -8.31 -14.02 21.63
CA ILE A 491 -8.12 -13.49 20.27
C ILE A 491 -9.41 -13.69 19.46
N ASP A 492 -10.02 -14.86 19.58
CA ASP A 492 -11.28 -15.16 18.89
C ASP A 492 -12.44 -14.29 19.39
N ARG A 493 -12.51 -14.04 20.71
CA ARG A 493 -13.52 -13.15 21.29
C ARG A 493 -13.36 -11.73 20.75
N THR A 494 -12.12 -11.24 20.73
CA THR A 494 -11.78 -9.92 20.20
C THR A 494 -12.09 -9.83 18.70
N PHE A 495 -11.84 -10.91 17.95
CA PHE A 495 -12.18 -11.00 16.53
C PHE A 495 -13.69 -10.90 16.29
N LEU A 496 -14.51 -11.65 17.05
CA LEU A 496 -15.97 -11.56 16.99
C LEU A 496 -16.47 -10.15 17.30
N LEU A 497 -15.98 -9.56 18.39
CA LEU A 497 -16.32 -8.19 18.80
C LEU A 497 -16.04 -7.18 17.68
N LYS A 498 -14.82 -7.20 17.13
CA LYS A 498 -14.42 -6.30 16.04
C LYS A 498 -15.26 -6.50 14.79
N THR A 499 -15.66 -7.73 14.48
CA THR A 499 -16.47 -8.01 13.30
C THR A 499 -17.91 -7.51 13.47
N LEU A 500 -18.53 -7.73 14.64
CA LEU A 500 -19.88 -7.21 14.94
C LEU A 500 -19.92 -5.67 14.94
N ALA A 501 -18.91 -5.04 15.57
CA ALA A 501 -18.78 -3.60 15.67
C ALA A 501 -18.30 -2.93 14.38
N GLY A 502 -17.61 -3.66 13.49
CA GLY A 502 -17.00 -3.09 12.29
C GLY A 502 -17.77 -3.34 11.00
N CYS A 503 -18.54 -4.43 10.91
CA CYS A 503 -19.17 -4.86 9.66
C CYS A 503 -20.66 -4.55 9.56
N SER A 504 -21.33 -4.22 10.66
CA SER A 504 -22.74 -3.83 10.61
C SER A 504 -22.95 -2.64 9.66
N ARG A 505 -24.14 -2.55 9.05
CA ARG A 505 -24.56 -1.39 8.23
C ARG A 505 -25.81 -0.72 8.78
N ASP A 506 -26.26 -1.17 9.94
CA ASP A 506 -27.52 -0.77 10.55
C ASP A 506 -27.23 0.13 11.77
N PRO A 507 -27.66 1.41 11.76
CA PRO A 507 -27.50 2.31 12.89
C PRO A 507 -28.03 1.75 14.22
N ASP A 508 -29.09 0.95 14.20
CA ASP A 508 -29.70 0.40 15.42
C ASP A 508 -28.81 -0.66 16.07
N GLN A 509 -28.12 -1.47 15.24
CA GLN A 509 -27.14 -2.46 15.71
C GLN A 509 -25.93 -1.77 16.34
N TYR A 510 -25.48 -0.64 15.79
CA TYR A 510 -24.42 0.17 16.37
C TYR A 510 -24.81 0.77 17.73
N GLN A 511 -26.02 1.32 17.85
CA GLN A 511 -26.50 1.81 19.14
C GLN A 511 -26.58 0.68 20.18
N ARG A 512 -27.07 -0.50 19.77
CA ARG A 512 -27.17 -1.67 20.65
C ARG A 512 -25.81 -2.11 21.19
N ILE A 513 -24.79 -2.25 20.33
CA ILE A 513 -23.46 -2.66 20.78
C ILE A 513 -22.78 -1.58 21.64
N LEU A 514 -22.96 -0.29 21.34
CA LEU A 514 -22.45 0.82 22.16
C LEU A 514 -23.10 0.84 23.55
N ASN A 515 -24.42 0.71 23.64
CA ASN A 515 -25.14 0.64 24.91
C ASN A 515 -24.64 -0.51 25.77
N ILE A 516 -24.45 -1.70 25.19
CA ILE A 516 -23.99 -2.89 25.89
C ILE A 516 -22.52 -2.75 26.35
N THR A 517 -21.65 -2.22 25.50
CA THR A 517 -20.20 -2.15 25.78
C THR A 517 -19.80 -0.98 26.66
N LEU A 518 -20.50 0.17 26.56
CA LEU A 518 -20.13 1.42 27.22
C LEU A 518 -21.09 1.84 28.35
N LEU A 519 -22.39 1.56 28.24
CA LEU A 519 -23.41 1.92 29.25
C LEU A 519 -23.91 0.73 30.06
N GLY A 520 -23.50 -0.49 29.72
CA GLY A 520 -23.90 -1.70 30.45
C GLY A 520 -23.55 -1.59 31.93
N ASP A 521 -24.43 -2.10 32.79
CA ASP A 521 -24.31 -1.99 34.25
C ASP A 521 -22.90 -2.36 34.73
N ILE A 522 -22.28 -1.41 35.44
CA ILE A 522 -20.90 -1.45 35.98
C ILE A 522 -20.66 -2.68 36.88
N THR A 523 -21.73 -3.37 37.28
CA THR A 523 -21.70 -4.51 38.21
C THR A 523 -21.32 -5.84 37.57
N ASN A 524 -21.31 -5.97 36.23
CA ASN A 524 -21.06 -7.26 35.54
C ASN A 524 -19.77 -7.34 34.69
N GLU A 525 -18.87 -6.34 34.72
CA GLU A 525 -17.54 -6.26 34.06
C GLU A 525 -17.32 -7.17 32.83
N THR A 526 -18.29 -7.23 31.91
CA THR A 526 -18.30 -8.23 30.82
C THR A 526 -17.38 -7.81 29.66
N PHE A 527 -17.03 -6.53 29.61
CA PHE A 527 -16.16 -5.92 28.61
C PHE A 527 -15.04 -5.12 29.28
N SER A 528 -13.80 -5.46 28.92
CA SER A 528 -12.60 -4.76 29.38
C SER A 528 -12.43 -3.39 28.70
N GLU A 529 -11.58 -2.52 29.24
CA GLU A 529 -11.20 -1.26 28.56
C GLU A 529 -10.61 -1.51 27.16
N ALA A 530 -9.88 -2.62 26.98
CA ALA A 530 -9.37 -3.03 25.68
C ALA A 530 -10.51 -3.39 24.70
N ASP A 531 -11.59 -4.01 25.18
CA ASP A 531 -12.78 -4.31 24.37
C ASP A 531 -13.52 -3.03 23.98
N LYS A 532 -13.70 -2.11 24.91
CA LYS A 532 -14.32 -0.81 24.64
C LYS A 532 -13.52 -0.07 23.57
N PHE A 533 -12.21 0.04 23.73
CA PHE A 533 -11.34 0.66 22.73
C PHE A 533 -11.37 -0.07 21.38
N ALA A 534 -11.38 -1.41 21.37
CA ALA A 534 -11.49 -2.20 20.14
C ALA A 534 -12.82 -1.98 19.41
N THR A 535 -13.92 -1.84 20.15
CA THR A 535 -15.27 -1.56 19.63
C THR A 535 -15.29 -0.19 18.95
N LEU A 536 -14.82 0.85 19.67
CA LEU A 536 -14.72 2.21 19.14
C LEU A 536 -13.86 2.28 17.88
N THR A 537 -12.71 1.59 17.90
CA THR A 537 -11.80 1.53 16.76
C THR A 537 -12.44 0.83 15.56
N ALA A 538 -13.15 -0.28 15.78
CA ALA A 538 -13.83 -1.00 14.71
C ALA A 538 -14.95 -0.17 14.06
N MET A 539 -15.77 0.50 14.88
CA MET A 539 -16.84 1.38 14.40
C MET A 539 -16.32 2.60 13.64
N SER A 540 -15.14 3.12 14.03
CA SER A 540 -14.50 4.23 13.32
C SER A 540 -14.03 3.88 11.89
N GLY A 541 -14.09 2.60 11.52
CA GLY A 541 -13.69 2.11 10.20
C GLY A 541 -14.69 2.41 9.07
N ASP A 542 -15.94 2.76 9.39
CA ASP A 542 -16.98 3.12 8.43
C ASP A 542 -17.69 4.45 8.79
N VAL A 543 -18.25 5.13 7.80
CA VAL A 543 -18.99 6.39 7.93
C VAL A 543 -20.25 6.20 8.79
N THR A 544 -20.98 5.10 8.61
CA THR A 544 -22.21 4.82 9.36
C THR A 544 -21.88 4.60 10.83
N GLY A 545 -20.86 3.78 11.11
CA GLY A 545 -20.34 3.55 12.45
C GLY A 545 -19.79 4.81 13.11
N CYS A 546 -19.02 5.63 12.38
CA CYS A 546 -18.54 6.93 12.86
C CYS A 546 -19.69 7.87 13.24
N THR A 547 -20.74 7.92 12.42
CA THR A 547 -21.90 8.79 12.66
C THR A 547 -22.69 8.32 13.88
N ALA A 548 -22.93 7.02 13.98
CA ALA A 548 -23.57 6.42 15.16
C ALA A 548 -22.77 6.69 16.44
N LEU A 549 -21.44 6.53 16.37
CA LEU A 549 -20.54 6.82 17.49
C LEU A 549 -20.56 8.30 17.87
N PHE A 550 -20.53 9.21 16.90
CA PHE A 550 -20.59 10.66 17.15
C PHE A 550 -21.90 11.05 17.86
N ASN A 551 -23.03 10.54 17.37
CA ASN A 551 -24.33 10.80 17.98
C ASN A 551 -24.38 10.26 19.42
N PHE A 552 -23.92 9.02 19.62
CA PHE A 552 -23.87 8.40 20.94
C PHE A 552 -23.02 9.18 21.95
N LEU A 553 -21.83 9.64 21.55
CA LEU A 553 -20.94 10.47 22.37
C LEU A 553 -21.44 11.90 22.58
N SER A 554 -22.38 12.37 21.75
CA SER A 554 -23.02 13.68 21.93
C SER A 554 -24.18 13.61 22.93
N GLU A 555 -24.79 12.44 23.09
CA GLU A 555 -25.98 12.23 23.92
C GLU A 555 -25.63 11.76 25.34
N ASN A 556 -24.45 11.17 25.54
CA ASN A 556 -23.94 10.65 26.82
C ASN A 556 -22.61 11.32 27.17
#